data_AF-A0AB37UGX2-F1
#
_entry.id   AF-A0AB37UGX2-F1
#
_cell.length_a   1.000
_cell.length_b   1.000
_cell.length_c   1.000
_cell.angle_alpha   90.00
_cell.angle_beta   90.00
_cell.angle_gamma   90.00
#
_symmetry.space_group_name_H-M   'P 1'
#
loop_
_entity.id
_entity.type
_entity.pdbx_description
1 polymer ?
#
loop_
_entity_poly.entity_id
_entity_poly.type
_entity_poly.pdbx_seq_one_letter_code
_entity_poly.pdbx_strand_id
1 'polypeptide(L)'
;MTRQVQILKDKFSQSLGLPFQELLPSSVIGQALQELKIRYKQRLFDPIVTLWAFLSQVMDTDKTCHNAVSKIIAYLAGSGLEIPSTEKARLLSSTVKITRKIIRKTF
;
A
#
# COMPACT_ATOMS: atom_id res chain seq x y z
N MET A 1 3.16 -3.24 23.29
CA MET A 1 3.35 -2.21 22.25
C MET A 1 3.23 -0.84 22.90
N THR A 2 4.09 0.11 22.53
CA THR A 2 4.12 1.48 23.09
C THR A 2 2.83 2.24 22.71
N ARG A 3 2.25 3.03 23.63
CA ARG A 3 1.00 3.78 23.43
C ARG A 3 0.97 4.63 22.15
N GLN A 4 2.12 5.13 21.73
CA GLN A 4 2.31 5.87 20.48
C GLN A 4 2.01 5.03 19.24
N VAL A 5 2.42 3.75 19.23
CA VAL A 5 2.16 2.82 18.12
C VAL A 5 0.67 2.54 17.98
N GLN A 6 -0.05 2.44 19.12
CA GLN A 6 -1.49 2.23 19.11
C GLN A 6 -2.24 3.43 18.54
N ILE A 7 -1.91 4.65 18.98
CA ILE A 7 -2.51 5.89 18.47
C ILE A 7 -2.27 6.06 16.98
N LEU A 8 -1.06 5.75 16.51
CA LEU A 8 -0.74 5.77 15.08
C LEU A 8 -1.59 4.76 14.31
N LYS A 9 -1.70 3.53 14.81
CA LYS A 9 -2.53 2.50 14.19
C LYS A 9 -3.98 2.90 14.09
N ASP A 10 -4.55 3.50 15.14
CA ASP A 10 -5.94 3.95 15.16
C ASP A 10 -6.17 5.12 14.17
N LYS A 11 -5.21 6.04 14.04
CA LYS A 11 -5.27 7.10 13.02
C LYS A 11 -5.23 6.53 11.59
N PHE A 12 -4.37 5.54 11.33
CA PHE A 12 -4.25 4.93 10.00
C PHE A 12 -5.42 4.00 9.64
N SER A 13 -6.02 3.33 10.61
CA SER A 13 -7.18 2.49 10.36
C SER A 13 -8.42 3.34 10.01
N GLN A 14 -8.54 4.52 10.63
CA GLN A 14 -9.66 5.44 10.44
C GLN A 14 -9.50 6.42 9.26
N SER A 15 -8.29 6.57 8.70
CA SER A 15 -8.08 7.48 7.57
C SER A 15 -8.73 6.96 6.29
N LEU A 16 -9.42 7.84 5.56
CA LEU A 16 -9.85 7.60 4.17
C LEU A 16 -8.63 7.67 3.23
N GLY A 17 -8.53 6.70 2.32
CA GLY A 17 -7.45 6.63 1.31
C GLY A 17 -6.19 5.90 1.78
N LEU A 18 -5.04 6.29 1.22
CA LEU A 18 -3.73 5.68 1.49
C LEU A 18 -2.87 6.63 2.36
N PRO A 19 -2.92 6.53 3.69
CA PRO A 19 -2.23 7.48 4.57
C PRO A 19 -0.70 7.32 4.58
N PHE A 20 -0.19 6.24 3.98
CA PHE A 20 1.23 5.95 3.90
C PHE A 20 1.97 6.75 2.82
N GLN A 21 1.26 7.49 1.96
CA GLN A 21 1.92 8.30 0.94
C GLN A 21 2.78 9.42 1.55
N GLU A 22 2.35 10.03 2.64
CA GLU A 22 3.09 11.09 3.32
C GLU A 22 4.31 10.54 4.09
N LEU A 23 4.19 9.32 4.63
CA LEU A 23 5.21 8.69 5.45
C LEU A 23 6.23 7.89 4.64
N LEU A 24 5.78 7.29 3.55
CA LEU A 24 6.56 6.51 2.60
C LEU A 24 6.25 7.02 1.19
N PRO A 25 6.84 8.17 0.80
CA PRO A 25 6.62 8.74 -0.52
C PRO A 25 7.01 7.78 -1.64
N SER A 26 6.35 7.93 -2.78
CA SER A 26 6.63 7.15 -3.99
C SER A 26 8.10 7.23 -4.42
N SER A 27 8.77 8.36 -4.17
CA SER A 27 10.20 8.55 -4.44
C SER A 27 11.10 7.62 -3.63
N VAL A 28 10.83 7.48 -2.33
CA VAL A 28 11.60 6.60 -1.43
C VAL A 28 11.43 5.13 -1.84
N ILE A 29 10.19 4.74 -2.16
CA ILE A 29 9.90 3.38 -2.63
C ILE A 29 10.55 3.16 -4.01
N GLY A 30 10.50 4.15 -4.89
CA GLY A 30 11.14 4.14 -6.20
C GLY A 30 12.66 3.92 -6.12
N GLN A 31 13.34 4.63 -5.21
CA GLN A 31 14.77 4.44 -4.96
C GLN A 31 15.06 3.01 -4.46
N ALA A 32 14.29 2.51 -3.50
CA ALA A 32 14.46 1.14 -3.00
C ALA A 32 14.27 0.09 -4.12
N LEU A 33 13.28 0.29 -5.00
CA LEU A 33 13.05 -0.57 -6.16
C LEU A 33 14.23 -0.55 -7.15
N GLN A 34 14.80 0.63 -7.41
CA GLN A 34 15.98 0.80 -8.27
C GLN A 34 17.21 0.09 -7.69
N GLU A 35 17.49 0.28 -6.41
CA GLU A 35 18.63 -0.38 -5.75
C GLU A 35 18.47 -1.90 -5.71
N LEU A 36 17.23 -2.39 -5.56
CA LEU A 36 16.91 -3.82 -5.63
C LEU A 36 16.89 -4.36 -7.07
N LYS A 37 17.13 -3.51 -8.08
CA LYS A 37 17.07 -3.81 -9.52
C LYS A 37 15.74 -4.45 -9.92
N ILE A 38 14.66 -4.09 -9.24
CA ILE A 38 13.32 -4.63 -9.51
C ILE A 38 12.72 -3.87 -10.69
N ARG A 39 12.58 -4.57 -11.82
CA ARG A 39 11.82 -4.07 -12.96
C ARG A 39 10.33 -4.35 -12.74
N TYR A 40 9.50 -3.35 -12.92
CA TYR A 40 8.05 -3.48 -12.88
C TYR A 40 7.44 -2.72 -14.06
N LYS A 41 6.23 -3.12 -14.47
CA LYS A 41 5.44 -2.36 -15.43
C LYS A 41 4.56 -1.39 -14.65
N GLN A 42 4.49 -0.13 -15.09
CA GLN A 42 3.49 0.82 -14.58
C GLN A 42 2.11 0.32 -15.01
N ARG A 43 1.46 -0.35 -14.07
CA ARG A 43 0.08 -0.82 -14.16
C ARG A 43 -0.63 -0.27 -12.94
N LEU A 44 -1.96 -0.41 -12.94
CA LEU A 44 -2.81 0.07 -11.86
C LEU A 44 -2.37 -0.38 -10.45
N PHE A 45 -1.71 -1.53 -10.35
CA PHE A 45 -1.06 -2.03 -9.13
C PHE A 45 0.45 -2.07 -9.38
N ASP A 46 1.06 -0.90 -9.44
CA ASP A 46 2.51 -0.81 -9.37
C ASP A 46 2.99 -1.22 -7.95
N PRO A 47 4.29 -1.48 -7.76
CA PRO A 47 4.81 -1.90 -6.47
C PRO A 47 4.62 -0.85 -5.37
N ILE A 48 4.43 0.43 -5.71
CA ILE A 48 4.27 1.54 -4.78
C ILE A 48 2.85 1.49 -4.20
N VAL A 49 1.84 1.53 -5.08
CA VAL A 49 0.42 1.41 -4.70
C VAL A 49 0.18 0.10 -3.97
N THR A 50 0.82 -0.98 -4.40
CA THR A 50 0.66 -2.29 -3.73
C THR A 50 1.31 -2.34 -2.35
N LEU A 51 2.43 -1.65 -2.15
CA LEU A 51 3.06 -1.56 -0.84
C LEU A 51 2.17 -0.78 0.13
N TRP A 52 1.63 0.36 -0.29
CA TRP A 52 0.70 1.15 0.52
C TRP A 52 -0.59 0.39 0.84
N ALA A 53 -1.13 -0.34 -0.13
CA ALA A 53 -2.29 -1.21 0.07
C ALA A 53 -2.04 -2.30 1.11
N PHE A 54 -0.89 -2.96 1.03
CA PHE A 54 -0.50 -3.99 1.97
C PHE A 54 -0.32 -3.43 3.38
N LEU A 55 0.36 -2.30 3.52
CA LEU A 55 0.53 -1.64 4.83
C LEU A 55 -0.82 -1.23 5.42
N SER A 56 -1.72 -0.69 4.59
CA SER A 56 -3.08 -0.37 4.99
C SER A 56 -3.83 -1.62 5.47
N GLN A 57 -3.76 -2.73 4.72
CA GLN A 57 -4.39 -4.00 5.10
C GLN A 57 -3.87 -4.56 6.43
N VAL A 58 -2.56 -4.51 6.69
CA VAL A 58 -1.97 -5.06 7.92
C VAL A 58 -2.34 -4.20 9.14
N MET A 59 -2.46 -2.89 8.95
CA MET A 59 -2.72 -1.93 10.02
C MET A 59 -4.21 -1.77 10.34
N ASP A 60 -5.09 -2.13 9.42
CA ASP A 60 -6.53 -2.06 9.61
C ASP A 60 -7.06 -3.08 10.62
N THR A 61 -8.19 -2.75 11.21
CA THR A 61 -9.01 -3.67 11.99
C THR A 61 -9.63 -4.71 11.06
N ASP A 62 -10.16 -4.29 9.91
CA ASP A 62 -10.61 -5.16 8.82
C ASP A 62 -9.46 -5.42 7.83
N LYS A 63 -8.78 -6.55 8.03
CA LYS A 63 -7.63 -6.97 7.23
C LYS A 63 -8.00 -7.68 5.93
N THR A 64 -9.25 -7.59 5.48
CA THR A 64 -9.63 -8.18 4.20
C THR A 64 -8.97 -7.44 3.04
N CYS A 65 -8.62 -8.18 1.99
CA CYS A 65 -8.09 -7.57 0.76
C CYS A 65 -9.12 -6.61 0.14
N HIS A 66 -10.42 -6.91 0.30
CA HIS A 66 -11.50 -6.05 -0.20
C HIS A 66 -11.52 -4.66 0.45
N ASN A 67 -11.36 -4.58 1.77
CA ASN A 67 -11.26 -3.30 2.48
C ASN A 67 -10.02 -2.51 2.02
N ALA A 68 -8.86 -3.18 1.91
CA ALA A 68 -7.65 -2.54 1.40
C ALA A 68 -7.81 -2.00 -0.03
N VAL A 69 -8.45 -2.76 -0.92
CA VAL A 69 -8.75 -2.34 -2.29
C VAL A 69 -9.74 -1.18 -2.32
N SER A 70 -10.75 -1.18 -1.45
CA SER A 70 -11.71 -0.08 -1.34
C SER A 70 -11.03 1.24 -0.96
N LYS A 71 -10.03 1.19 -0.06
CA LYS A 71 -9.21 2.36 0.29
C LYS A 71 -8.33 2.85 -0.87
N ILE A 72 -7.78 1.94 -1.68
CA ILE A 72 -7.05 2.31 -2.91
C ILE A 72 -8.01 2.94 -3.92
N ILE A 73 -9.21 2.39 -4.11
CA ILE A 73 -10.21 2.94 -5.02
C ILE A 73 -10.60 4.36 -4.60
N ALA A 74 -10.84 4.59 -3.30
CA ALA A 74 -11.11 5.92 -2.77
C ALA A 74 -9.96 6.90 -3.05
N TYR A 75 -8.71 6.44 -2.91
CA TYR A 75 -7.52 7.22 -3.24
C TYR A 75 -7.42 7.54 -4.75
N LEU A 76 -7.64 6.55 -5.62
CA LEU A 76 -7.58 6.72 -7.07
C LEU A 76 -8.69 7.65 -7.58
N ALA A 77 -9.90 7.52 -7.02
CA ALA A 77 -11.03 8.40 -7.31
C ALA A 77 -10.73 9.86 -6.93
N GLY A 78 -10.07 10.09 -5.79
CA GLY A 78 -9.59 11.43 -5.39
C GLY A 78 -8.45 11.98 -6.25
N SER A 79 -7.69 11.09 -6.93
CA SER A 79 -6.55 11.45 -7.77
C SER A 79 -6.89 11.54 -9.27
N GLY A 80 -8.15 11.29 -9.66
CA GLY A 80 -8.60 11.32 -11.07
C GLY A 80 -8.07 10.17 -11.94
N LEU A 81 -7.55 9.10 -11.34
CA LEU A 81 -7.02 7.92 -12.03
C LEU A 81 -8.13 6.87 -12.23
N GLU A 82 -8.03 6.08 -13.31
CA GLU A 82 -9.03 5.06 -13.63
C GLU A 82 -9.23 4.06 -12.48
N ILE A 83 -10.51 3.80 -12.15
CA ILE A 83 -10.88 2.94 -11.02
C ILE A 83 -10.72 1.46 -11.40
N PRO A 84 -10.00 0.65 -10.60
CA PRO A 84 -9.90 -0.80 -10.80
C PRO A 84 -11.25 -1.50 -10.64
N SER A 85 -11.57 -2.43 -11.55
CA SER A 85 -12.57 -3.49 -11.29
C SER A 85 -12.13 -4.41 -10.14
N THR A 86 -13.10 -4.86 -9.35
CA THR A 86 -12.96 -5.64 -8.10
C THR A 86 -12.11 -6.92 -8.22
N GLU A 87 -11.99 -7.52 -9.41
CA GLU A 87 -11.15 -8.71 -9.66
C GLU A 87 -9.65 -8.50 -9.39
N LYS A 88 -9.16 -7.27 -9.45
CA LYS A 88 -7.74 -6.98 -9.25
C LYS A 88 -7.28 -7.15 -7.79
N ALA A 89 -8.19 -7.36 -6.85
CA ALA A 89 -7.90 -7.75 -5.46
C ALA A 89 -7.09 -9.06 -5.35
N ARG A 90 -7.24 -9.97 -6.33
CA ARG A 90 -6.47 -11.22 -6.38
C ARG A 90 -4.98 -10.98 -6.60
N LEU A 91 -4.62 -9.88 -7.26
CA LEU A 91 -3.24 -9.55 -7.62
C LEU A 91 -2.39 -9.12 -6.41
N LEU A 92 -3.03 -8.50 -5.39
CA LEU A 92 -2.36 -8.07 -4.16
C LEU A 92 -1.61 -9.22 -3.47
N SER A 93 -2.19 -10.43 -3.49
CA SER A 93 -1.61 -11.63 -2.89
C SER A 93 -0.28 -12.06 -3.53
N SER A 94 -0.12 -11.84 -4.84
CA SER A 94 1.09 -12.18 -5.59
C SER A 94 2.25 -11.22 -5.27
N THR A 95 1.91 -9.96 -4.96
CA THR A 95 2.87 -8.88 -4.73
C THR A 95 3.41 -8.84 -3.29
N VAL A 96 2.79 -9.57 -2.35
CA VAL A 96 3.27 -9.72 -0.95
C VAL A 96 4.75 -10.14 -0.89
N LYS A 97 5.23 -10.94 -1.85
CA LYS A 97 6.65 -11.36 -1.92
C LYS A 97 7.60 -10.18 -2.19
N ILE A 98 7.19 -9.24 -3.04
CA ILE A 98 7.98 -8.04 -3.39
C ILE A 98 7.94 -7.05 -2.22
N THR A 99 6.73 -6.81 -1.69
CA THR A 99 6.51 -5.98 -0.50
C THR A 99 7.38 -6.43 0.67
N ARG A 100 7.44 -7.74 0.93
CA ARG A 100 8.27 -8.29 2.01
C ARG A 100 9.77 -8.06 1.79
N LYS A 101 10.26 -8.06 0.54
CA LYS A 101 11.67 -7.74 0.23
C LYS A 101 11.99 -6.27 0.45
N ILE A 102 11.05 -5.37 0.16
CA ILE A 102 11.23 -3.92 0.34
C ILE A 102 11.26 -3.59 1.84
N ILE A 103 10.26 -4.05 2.61
CA ILE A 103 10.18 -3.77 4.06
C ILE A 103 11.46 -4.22 4.79
N ARG A 104 12.00 -5.38 4.41
CA ARG A 104 13.20 -5.97 5.04
C ARG A 104 14.52 -5.26 4.71
N LYS A 105 14.50 -4.31 3.77
CA LYS A 105 15.66 -3.49 3.41
C LYS A 105 15.52 -2.06 3.96
N THR A 106 14.29 -1.56 4.09
CA THR A 106 14.01 -0.21 4.57
C THR A 106 13.95 -0.11 6.11
N PHE A 107 13.73 -1.23 6.81
CA PHE A 107 13.74 -1.36 8.27
C PHE A 107 14.57 -2.59 8.67
#